data_AF-A0AAV2E6I7-F1
#
_entry.id   AF-A0AAV2E6I7-F1
#
_cell.length_a   1.000
_cell.length_b   1.000
_cell.length_c   1.000
_cell.angle_alpha   90.00
_cell.angle_beta   90.00
_cell.angle_gamma   90.00
#
_symmetry.space_group_name_H-M   'P 1'
#
loop_
_entity.id
_entity.type
_entity.pdbx_description
1 polymer ?
#
loop_
_entity_poly.entity_id
_entity_poly.type
_entity_poly.pdbx_seq_one_letter_code
_entity_poly.pdbx_strand_id
1 'polypeptide(L)'
;MLVYSVRRVLETLRKKAPEVSWHKLVWSNICPPRYSLIVWLLKKNVIIMRDKLLQWGKVMDASCPLCGLDVETRDHMFLRCSLSLRLASLLNCHFLRHNDWDAMLQFVSIALCRNSQARKWHALV
;
A
#
# COMPACT_ATOMS: atom_id res chain seq x y z
N MET A 1 -6.84 -44.53 -4.36
CA MET A 1 -7.43 -43.18 -4.33
C MET A 1 -6.30 -42.19 -4.11
N LEU A 2 -5.97 -41.34 -5.10
CA LEU A 2 -4.88 -40.36 -4.94
C LEU A 2 -5.38 -39.22 -4.05
N VAL A 3 -4.79 -39.06 -2.87
CA VAL A 3 -5.07 -37.94 -1.97
C VAL A 3 -4.27 -36.74 -2.47
N TYR A 4 -4.91 -35.84 -3.21
CA TYR A 4 -4.33 -34.56 -3.59
C TYR A 4 -4.63 -33.53 -2.50
N SER A 5 -3.56 -32.94 -1.94
CA SER A 5 -3.69 -31.77 -1.09
C SER A 5 -3.73 -30.51 -1.95
N VAL A 6 -4.63 -29.58 -1.63
CA VAL A 6 -4.74 -28.26 -2.28
C VAL A 6 -3.39 -27.54 -2.32
N ARG A 7 -2.58 -27.68 -1.25
CA ARG A 7 -1.24 -27.11 -1.19
C ARG A 7 -0.34 -27.63 -2.32
N ARG A 8 -0.35 -28.94 -2.55
CA ARG A 8 0.52 -29.63 -3.50
C ARG A 8 0.14 -29.27 -4.95
N VAL A 9 -1.16 -29.15 -5.22
CA VAL A 9 -1.67 -28.68 -6.51
C VAL A 9 -1.28 -27.21 -6.75
N LEU A 10 -1.44 -26.34 -5.74
CA LEU A 10 -1.07 -24.93 -5.84
C LEU A 10 0.44 -24.72 -6.03
N GLU A 11 1.29 -25.52 -5.39
CA GLU A 11 2.75 -25.47 -5.56
C GLU A 11 3.15 -25.84 -6.99
N THR A 12 2.47 -26.80 -7.62
CA THR A 12 2.71 -27.17 -9.02
C THR A 12 2.20 -26.12 -9.99
N LEU A 13 1.04 -25.50 -9.71
CA LEU A 13 0.42 -24.51 -10.59
C LEU A 13 1.04 -23.11 -10.45
N ARG A 14 1.54 -22.73 -9.27
CA ARG A 14 2.15 -21.41 -9.04
C ARG A 14 3.57 -21.37 -9.58
N LYS A 15 3.79 -20.53 -10.59
CA LYS A 15 5.13 -20.01 -10.87
C LYS A 15 5.55 -19.12 -9.69
N LYS A 16 6.62 -19.50 -8.98
CA LYS A 16 7.20 -18.66 -7.92
C LYS A 16 7.76 -17.38 -8.56
N ALA A 17 7.14 -16.25 -8.24
CA ALA A 17 7.67 -14.94 -8.59
C ALA A 17 8.86 -14.59 -7.68
N PRO A 18 9.80 -13.74 -8.13
CA PRO A 18 10.87 -13.25 -7.27
C PRO A 18 10.31 -12.53 -6.05
N GLU A 19 10.99 -12.69 -4.92
CA GLU A 19 10.64 -12.03 -3.66
C GLU A 19 10.81 -10.52 -3.79
N VAL A 20 9.78 -9.76 -3.40
CA VAL A 20 9.77 -8.29 -3.50
C VAL A 20 10.00 -7.68 -2.13
N SER A 21 10.85 -6.67 -2.00
CA SER A 21 11.28 -6.08 -0.71
C SER A 21 10.12 -5.68 0.22
N TRP A 22 9.01 -5.21 -0.34
CA TRP A 22 7.84 -4.75 0.42
C TRP A 22 6.91 -5.87 0.94
N HIS A 23 7.07 -7.13 0.50
CA HIS A 23 6.12 -8.20 0.88
C HIS A 23 6.12 -8.46 2.40
N LYS A 24 7.27 -8.34 3.07
CA LYS A 24 7.39 -8.53 4.52
C LYS A 24 6.58 -7.48 5.27
N LEU A 25 6.62 -6.23 4.81
CA LEU A 25 5.84 -5.15 5.42
C LEU A 25 4.34 -5.43 5.29
N VAL A 26 3.88 -5.70 4.06
CA VAL A 26 2.47 -5.89 3.73
C VAL A 26 1.88 -7.08 4.48
N TRP A 27 2.58 -8.21 4.51
CA TRP A 27 2.09 -9.45 5.12
C TRP A 27 2.66 -9.70 6.52
N SER A 28 3.20 -8.67 7.18
CA SER A 28 3.62 -8.75 8.58
C SER A 28 2.42 -8.72 9.52
N ASN A 29 2.58 -9.31 10.70
CA ASN A 29 1.60 -9.19 11.80
C ASN A 29 1.49 -7.76 12.37
N ILE A 30 2.39 -6.85 11.97
CA ILE A 30 2.39 -5.46 12.41
C ILE A 30 1.31 -4.67 11.64
N CYS A 31 1.02 -5.06 10.40
CA CYS A 31 0.03 -4.40 9.56
C CYS A 31 -1.31 -5.15 9.66
N PRO A 32 -2.38 -4.52 10.18
CA PRO A 32 -3.69 -5.15 10.19
C PRO A 32 -4.13 -5.55 8.77
N PRO A 33 -4.79 -6.72 8.57
CA PRO A 33 -5.09 -7.25 7.24
C PRO A 33 -5.82 -6.29 6.30
N ARG A 34 -6.71 -5.45 6.84
CA ARG A 34 -7.43 -4.40 6.08
C ARG A 34 -6.47 -3.40 5.43
N TYR A 35 -5.42 -2.99 6.15
CA TYR A 35 -4.43 -2.05 5.63
C TYR A 35 -3.41 -2.76 4.74
N SER A 36 -3.04 -4.01 5.06
CA SER A 36 -2.22 -4.85 4.19
C SER A 36 -2.79 -4.95 2.78
N LEU A 37 -4.10 -5.22 2.67
CA LEU A 37 -4.79 -5.29 1.39
C LEU A 37 -4.71 -3.96 0.64
N ILE A 38 -4.99 -2.84 1.31
CA ILE A 38 -4.96 -1.50 0.71
C ILE A 38 -3.54 -1.17 0.22
N VAL A 39 -2.51 -1.36 1.05
CA VAL A 39 -1.12 -1.09 0.69
C VAL A 39 -0.66 -1.98 -0.48
N TRP A 40 -1.08 -3.24 -0.50
CA TRP A 40 -0.82 -4.15 -1.61
C TRP A 40 -1.44 -3.64 -2.92
N LEU A 41 -2.71 -3.25 -2.89
CA LEU A 41 -3.42 -2.71 -4.05
C LEU A 41 -2.81 -1.38 -4.52
N LEU A 42 -2.43 -0.50 -3.60
CA LEU A 42 -1.71 0.73 -3.90
C LEU A 42 -0.37 0.42 -4.57
N LYS A 43 0.45 -0.47 -4.00
CA LYS A 43 1.75 -0.80 -4.60
C LYS A 43 1.61 -1.40 -6.00
N LYS A 44 0.60 -2.24 -6.22
CA LYS A 44 0.29 -2.80 -7.55
C LYS A 44 -0.39 -1.82 -8.50
N ASN A 45 -0.70 -0.60 -8.04
CA ASN A 45 -1.43 0.42 -8.78
C ASN A 45 -2.78 -0.08 -9.34
N VAL A 46 -3.48 -0.93 -8.58
CA VAL A 46 -4.76 -1.53 -9.02
C VAL A 46 -5.95 -0.74 -8.51
N ILE A 47 -5.78 0.07 -7.45
CA ILE A 47 -6.85 0.94 -6.97
C ILE A 47 -7.33 1.86 -8.10
N ILE A 48 -8.65 1.98 -8.21
CA ILE A 48 -9.33 2.85 -9.16
C ILE A 48 -9.34 4.24 -8.53
N MET A 49 -8.63 5.18 -9.15
CA MET A 49 -8.69 6.60 -8.81
C MET A 49 -9.47 7.34 -9.93
N ARG A 50 -9.68 8.66 -9.79
CA ARG A 50 -10.43 9.40 -10.81
C ARG A 50 -9.76 9.41 -12.17
N ASP A 51 -8.44 9.29 -12.26
CA ASP A 51 -7.73 9.14 -13.53
C ASP A 51 -8.29 7.98 -14.38
N LYS A 52 -8.47 6.81 -13.76
CA LYS A 52 -9.04 5.61 -14.40
C LYS A 52 -10.54 5.73 -14.61
N LEU A 53 -11.27 6.35 -13.67
CA LEU A 53 -12.70 6.59 -13.84
C LEU A 53 -12.99 7.52 -15.02
N LEU A 54 -12.14 8.52 -15.24
CA LEU A 54 -12.24 9.43 -16.39
C LEU A 54 -11.99 8.68 -17.69
N GLN A 55 -10.95 7.83 -17.74
CA GLN A 55 -10.69 6.96 -18.88
C GLN A 55 -11.87 6.02 -19.20
N TRP A 56 -12.61 5.59 -18.19
CA TRP A 56 -13.81 4.76 -18.35
C TRP A 56 -15.09 5.56 -18.62
N GLY A 57 -15.02 6.88 -18.72
CA GLY A 57 -16.18 7.76 -18.91
C GLY A 57 -17.18 7.73 -17.74
N LYS A 58 -16.72 7.41 -16.52
CA LYS A 58 -17.54 7.36 -15.30
C LYS A 58 -17.56 8.67 -14.52
N VAL A 59 -16.58 9.53 -14.75
CA VAL A 59 -16.52 10.89 -14.21
C VAL A 59 -16.14 11.86 -15.33
N MET A 60 -16.54 13.12 -15.20
CA MET A 60 -16.21 14.18 -16.16
C MET A 60 -14.94 14.95 -15.78
N ASP A 61 -14.53 14.86 -14.52
CA ASP A 61 -13.39 15.57 -13.96
C ASP A 61 -12.53 14.59 -13.14
N ALA A 62 -11.24 14.58 -13.43
CA ALA A 62 -10.26 13.78 -12.70
C ALA A 62 -9.44 14.60 -11.71
N SER A 63 -9.79 15.86 -11.46
CA SER A 63 -9.10 16.71 -10.50
C SER A 63 -9.07 16.08 -9.11
N CYS A 64 -7.91 16.20 -8.46
CA CYS A 64 -7.66 15.72 -7.12
C CYS A 64 -8.65 16.36 -6.13
N PRO A 65 -9.45 15.59 -5.38
CA PRO A 65 -10.44 16.14 -4.46
C PRO A 65 -9.81 16.85 -3.25
N LEU A 66 -8.51 16.65 -3.01
CA LEU A 66 -7.79 17.22 -1.89
C LEU A 66 -7.26 18.62 -2.21
N CYS A 67 -6.50 18.76 -3.30
CA CYS A 67 -5.89 20.03 -3.66
C CYS A 67 -6.59 20.75 -4.81
N GLY A 68 -7.29 20.04 -5.70
CA GLY A 68 -7.90 20.60 -6.90
C GLY A 68 -6.91 21.12 -7.96
N LEU A 69 -5.60 20.87 -7.80
CA LEU A 69 -4.55 21.47 -8.64
C LEU A 69 -4.03 20.55 -9.76
N ASP A 70 -4.29 19.25 -9.66
CA ASP A 70 -3.72 18.23 -10.54
C ASP A 70 -4.65 17.00 -10.55
N VAL A 71 -4.40 16.03 -11.44
CA VAL A 71 -5.22 14.83 -11.60
C VAL A 71 -5.05 13.88 -10.40
N GLU A 72 -6.16 13.31 -9.93
CA GLU A 72 -6.17 12.26 -8.91
C GLU A 72 -5.60 10.97 -9.47
N THR A 73 -4.28 10.83 -9.31
CA THR A 73 -3.57 9.58 -9.47
C THR A 73 -3.16 9.04 -8.11
N ARG A 74 -2.80 7.76 -8.05
CA ARG A 74 -2.21 7.15 -6.85
C ARG A 74 -1.00 7.95 -6.35
N ASP A 75 -0.10 8.32 -7.26
CA ASP A 75 1.15 8.99 -6.89
C ASP A 75 0.88 10.43 -6.47
N HIS A 76 -0.02 11.12 -7.16
CA HIS A 76 -0.44 12.44 -6.74
C HIS A 76 -1.04 12.40 -5.34
N MET A 77 -2.06 11.58 -5.09
CA MET A 77 -2.81 11.59 -3.82
C MET A 77 -1.95 11.29 -2.59
N PHE A 78 -0.96 10.40 -2.70
CA PHE A 78 -0.14 9.98 -1.56
C PHE A 78 1.26 10.59 -1.51
N LEU A 79 1.87 10.93 -2.65
CA LEU A 79 3.29 11.33 -2.71
C LEU A 79 3.52 12.78 -3.16
N ARG A 80 2.59 13.39 -3.92
CA ARG A 80 2.82 14.71 -4.55
C ARG A 80 1.79 15.77 -4.18
N CYS A 81 0.63 15.38 -3.66
CA CYS A 81 -0.46 16.29 -3.33
C CYS A 81 -0.01 17.23 -2.22
N SER A 82 -0.06 18.53 -2.47
CA SER A 82 0.35 19.57 -1.53
C SER A 82 -0.41 19.48 -0.21
N LEU A 83 -1.72 19.20 -0.25
CA LEU A 83 -2.52 19.03 0.95
C LEU A 83 -2.13 17.75 1.72
N SER A 84 -1.98 16.61 1.04
CA SER A 84 -1.54 15.36 1.67
C SER A 84 -0.18 15.51 2.34
N LEU A 85 0.79 16.14 1.67
CA LEU A 85 2.13 16.41 2.20
C LEU A 85 2.09 17.35 3.40
N ARG A 86 1.22 18.35 3.38
CA ARG A 86 1.02 19.27 4.52
C ARG A 86 0.38 18.57 5.71
N LEU A 87 -0.63 17.71 5.48
CA LEU A 87 -1.21 16.90 6.55
C LEU A 87 -0.17 15.92 7.12
N ALA A 88 0.66 15.34 6.25
CA ALA A 88 1.73 14.45 6.66
C ALA A 88 2.74 15.14 7.57
N SER A 89 3.13 16.38 7.26
CA SER A 89 4.07 17.14 8.10
C SER A 89 3.44 17.50 9.45
N LEU A 90 2.17 17.90 9.47
CA LEU A 90 1.44 18.24 10.70
C LEU A 90 1.25 17.03 11.63
N LEU A 91 0.98 15.84 11.05
CA LEU A 91 0.78 14.60 11.79
C LEU A 91 2.09 13.85 12.08
N ASN A 92 3.24 14.47 11.80
CA ASN A 92 4.57 13.86 11.91
C ASN A 92 4.72 12.52 11.17
N CYS A 93 3.95 12.36 10.10
CA CYS A 93 3.93 11.22 9.20
C CYS A 93 5.03 11.38 8.15
N HIS A 94 6.28 11.18 8.56
CA HIS A 94 7.45 11.30 7.68
C HIS A 94 7.41 10.36 6.46
N PHE A 95 6.61 9.28 6.52
CA PHE A 95 6.49 8.32 5.43
C PHE A 95 5.86 8.87 4.16
N LEU A 96 5.11 9.99 4.16
CA LEU A 96 4.55 10.53 2.90
C LEU A 96 5.53 11.45 2.15
N ARG A 97 6.77 11.61 2.65
CA ARG A 97 7.74 12.56 2.09
C ARG A 97 8.67 11.94 1.03
N HIS A 98 8.27 10.84 0.44
CA HIS A 98 9.04 10.13 -0.59
C HIS A 98 8.46 10.38 -1.98
N ASN A 99 9.33 10.48 -2.98
CA ASN A 99 8.90 10.69 -4.37
C ASN A 99 8.56 9.37 -5.11
N ASP A 100 8.83 8.23 -4.48
CA ASP A 100 8.62 6.90 -5.04
C ASP A 100 8.08 5.91 -3.99
N TRP A 101 7.26 4.97 -4.44
CA TRP A 101 6.61 3.98 -3.59
C TRP A 101 7.57 2.92 -3.05
N ASP A 102 8.62 2.51 -3.78
CA ASP A 102 9.62 1.58 -3.24
C ASP A 102 10.39 2.25 -2.11
N ALA A 103 10.84 3.49 -2.29
CA ALA A 103 11.49 4.26 -1.23
C ALA A 103 10.58 4.43 -0.01
N MET A 104 9.30 4.77 -0.24
CA MET A 104 8.29 4.89 0.82
C MET A 104 8.11 3.58 1.60
N LEU A 105 7.90 2.47 0.91
CA LEU A 105 7.64 1.17 1.53
C LEU A 105 8.89 0.62 2.23
N GLN A 106 10.08 0.88 1.69
CA GLN A 106 11.34 0.55 2.37
C GLN A 106 11.48 1.33 3.69
N PHE A 107 11.21 2.64 3.67
CA PHE A 107 11.25 3.46 4.88
C PHE A 107 10.26 2.96 5.93
N VAL A 108 9.00 2.71 5.53
CA VAL A 108 7.97 2.18 6.43
C VAL A 108 8.34 0.80 6.97
N SER A 109 8.93 -0.07 6.13
CA SER A 109 9.44 -1.37 6.55
C SER A 109 10.49 -1.22 7.65
N ILE A 110 11.47 -0.34 7.49
CA ILE A 110 12.51 -0.08 8.51
C ILE A 110 11.91 0.54 9.77
N ALA A 111 11.05 1.54 9.64
CA ALA A 111 10.46 2.26 10.77
C ALA A 111 9.53 1.38 11.61
N LEU A 112 8.71 0.54 10.98
CA LEU A 112 7.77 -0.35 11.67
C LEU A 112 8.46 -1.64 12.17
N CYS A 113 9.41 -2.21 11.42
CA CYS A 113 10.13 -3.40 11.89
C CYS A 113 11.04 -3.10 13.09
N ARG A 114 11.65 -1.91 13.17
CA ARG A 114 12.42 -1.49 14.37
C ARG A 114 11.54 -1.34 15.61
N ASN A 115 10.26 -1.02 15.44
CA ASN A 115 9.32 -0.86 16.54
C ASN A 115 8.71 -2.19 17.04
N SER A 116 8.97 -3.30 16.34
CA SER A 116 8.43 -4.63 16.67
C SER A 116 9.01 -5.25 17.95
N GLN A 117 10.19 -4.81 18.40
CA GLN A 117 10.71 -5.18 19.73
C GLN A 117 10.06 -4.40 20.88
N ALA A 118 9.30 -3.33 20.59
CA ALA A 118 8.75 -2.43 21.61
C ALA A 118 7.22 -2.54 21.82
N ARG A 119 6.47 -3.28 20.98
CA ARG A 119 5.02 -3.47 21.16
C ARG A 119 4.62 -4.93 21.05
N LYS A 120 4.94 -5.69 22.11
CA LYS A 120 4.07 -6.80 22.54
C LYS A 120 2.73 -6.16 22.90
N TRP A 121 1.71 -6.33 22.06
CA TRP A 121 0.33 -6.07 22.46
C TRP A 121 -0.05 -7.10 23.54
N HIS A 122 0.24 -6.81 24.80
CA HIS A 122 -0.48 -7.41 25.92
C HIS A 122 -1.80 -6.67 26.09
N ALA A 123 -2.86 -7.46 26.30
CA ALA A 123 -4.18 -7.10 26.81
C ALA A 123 -5.08 -6.27 25.88
N LEU A 124 -5.97 -6.96 25.17
CA LEU A 124 -7.44 -6.87 25.31
C LEU A 124 -8.11 -7.70 24.19
N VAL A 125 -8.02 -9.01 24.33
CA VAL A 125 -9.12 -9.98 24.14
C VAL A 125 -8.93 -11.05 25.21
#